data_AF-A0A938GBJ4-F1
#
_entry.id   AF-A0A938GBJ4-F1
#
_cell.length_a   1.000
_cell.length_b   1.000
_cell.length_c   1.000
_cell.angle_alpha   90.00
_cell.angle_beta   90.00
_cell.angle_gamma   90.00
#
_symmetry.space_group_name_H-M   'P 1'
#
loop_
_entity.id
_entity.type
_entity.pdbx_description
1 polymer ?
#
loop_
_entity_poly.entity_id
_entity_poly.type
_entity_poly.pdbx_seq_one_letter_code
_entity_poly.pdbx_strand_id
1 'polypeptide(L)'
;MQNFQNLTELTDYVRKTLPQANAISHFKANDQANVIEFAWQSRNFVVKPTLEVMEMKGKSLFITGASMLMQTAFMKRNSNEK
;
A
#
# COMPACT_ATOMS: atom_id res chain seq x y z
N MET A 1 -2.10 -6.35 15.25
CA MET A 1 -1.99 -5.49 14.06
C MET A 1 -0.52 -5.23 13.82
N GLN A 2 0.01 -5.50 12.62
CA GLN A 2 1.38 -5.08 12.28
C GLN A 2 1.41 -3.55 12.25
N ASN A 3 2.34 -2.95 12.98
CA ASN A 3 2.58 -1.52 12.95
C ASN A 3 4.03 -1.34 12.50
N PHE A 4 4.22 -0.76 11.31
CA PHE A 4 5.56 -0.58 10.75
C PHE A 4 6.28 0.54 11.50
N GLN A 5 7.50 0.28 11.97
CA GLN A 5 8.25 1.27 12.75
C GLN A 5 8.95 2.30 11.87
N ASN A 6 9.13 2.00 10.57
CA ASN A 6 9.68 2.95 9.61
C ASN A 6 9.00 2.84 8.23
N LEU A 7 9.09 3.90 7.43
CA LEU A 7 8.49 3.97 6.09
C LEU A 7 9.19 3.07 5.06
N THR A 8 10.43 2.68 5.31
CA THR A 8 11.20 1.77 4.44
C THR A 8 10.61 0.36 4.45
N GLU A 9 10.36 -0.20 5.63
CA GLU A 9 9.73 -1.49 5.82
C GLU A 9 8.31 -1.51 5.26
N LEU A 10 7.57 -0.40 5.43
CA LEU A 10 6.26 -0.23 4.84
C LEU A 10 6.31 -0.24 3.31
N THR A 11 7.30 0.44 2.71
CA THR A 11 7.52 0.45 1.26
C THR A 11 7.80 -0.95 0.72
N ASP A 12 8.71 -1.68 1.36
CA ASP A 12 9.03 -3.06 1.01
C ASP A 12 7.81 -3.98 1.15
N TYR A 13 7.02 -3.78 2.21
CA TYR A 13 5.78 -4.51 2.41
C TYR A 13 4.77 -4.27 1.30
N VAL A 14 4.52 -3.01 0.90
CA VAL A 14 3.62 -2.69 -0.21
C VAL A 14 4.09 -3.32 -1.52
N ARG A 15 5.39 -3.23 -1.83
CA ARG A 15 5.98 -3.84 -3.03
C ARG A 15 5.83 -5.36 -3.05
N LYS A 16 6.01 -6.03 -1.90
CA LYS A 16 5.83 -7.49 -1.79
C LYS A 16 4.37 -7.91 -1.87
N THR A 17 3.48 -7.07 -1.35
CA THR A 17 2.06 -7.40 -1.19
C THR A 17 1.28 -7.20 -2.47
N LEU A 18 1.46 -6.08 -3.18
CA LEU A 18 0.68 -5.81 -4.39
C LEU A 18 1.08 -6.76 -5.54
N PRO A 19 0.10 -7.19 -6.36
CA PRO A 19 0.39 -7.99 -7.53
C PRO A 19 1.09 -7.10 -8.57
N GLN A 20 2.12 -7.64 -9.22
CA GLN A 20 2.92 -6.91 -10.21
C GLN A 20 3.61 -5.67 -9.63
N ALA A 21 4.60 -5.86 -8.75
CA ALA A 21 5.39 -4.77 -8.16
C ALA A 21 5.95 -3.77 -9.20
N ASN A 22 6.19 -4.23 -10.43
CA ASN A 22 6.65 -3.43 -11.57
C ASN A 22 5.59 -2.42 -12.08
N ALA A 23 4.32 -2.62 -11.75
CA ALA A 23 3.22 -1.70 -12.08
C ALA A 23 3.05 -0.58 -11.03
N ILE A 24 3.84 -0.60 -9.96
CA ILE A 24 3.85 0.46 -8.97
C ILE A 24 4.90 1.50 -9.37
N SER A 25 4.49 2.77 -9.40
CA SER A 25 5.34 3.89 -9.79
C SER A 25 5.22 5.03 -8.78
N HIS A 26 6.13 6.01 -8.89
CA HIS A 26 6.08 7.24 -8.08
C HIS A 26 6.03 7.01 -6.56
N PHE A 27 6.75 6.00 -6.07
CA PHE A 27 6.91 5.80 -4.63
C PHE A 27 7.59 7.02 -4.00
N LYS A 28 6.90 7.64 -3.04
CA LYS A 28 7.40 8.79 -2.28
C LYS A 28 7.07 8.59 -0.81
N ALA A 29 8.09 8.58 0.04
CA ALA A 29 7.91 8.67 1.49
C ALA A 29 7.63 10.12 1.87
N ASN A 30 6.67 10.33 2.77
CA ASN A 30 6.34 11.62 3.33
C ASN A 30 6.45 11.52 4.85
N ASP A 31 7.64 11.86 5.37
CA ASP A 31 7.95 11.77 6.80
C ASP A 31 7.10 12.74 7.65
N GLN A 32 6.68 13.88 7.08
CA GLN A 32 5.86 14.87 7.78
C GLN A 32 4.45 14.33 8.08
N ALA A 33 3.85 13.65 7.11
CA ALA A 33 2.55 13.01 7.26
C ALA A 33 2.65 11.56 7.76
N ASN A 34 3.86 11.02 7.89
CA ASN A 34 4.16 9.63 8.22
C ASN A 34 3.39 8.64 7.32
N VAL A 35 3.50 8.80 6.00
CA VAL A 35 2.85 7.97 4.98
C VAL A 35 3.79 7.67 3.82
N ILE A 36 3.42 6.66 3.03
CA ILE A 36 3.97 6.44 1.69
C ILE A 36 2.90 6.77 0.65
N GLU A 37 3.30 7.42 -0.44
CA GLU A 37 2.49 7.72 -1.59
C GLU A 37 3.00 6.88 -2.77
N PHE A 38 2.11 6.32 -3.58
CA PHE A 38 2.50 5.62 -4.81
C PHE A 38 1.36 5.63 -5.84
N ALA A 39 1.71 5.40 -7.10
CA ALA A 39 0.77 5.22 -8.18
C ALA A 39 0.69 3.74 -8.61
N TRP A 40 -0.53 3.23 -8.77
CA TRP A 40 -0.80 1.87 -9.25
C TRP A 40 -2.06 1.86 -10.12
N GLN A 41 -2.01 1.21 -11.29
CA GLN A 41 -3.13 1.15 -12.25
C GLN A 41 -3.77 2.53 -12.55
N SER A 42 -2.94 3.55 -12.82
CA SER A 42 -3.37 4.93 -13.09
C SER A 42 -4.12 5.63 -11.94
N ARG A 43 -3.99 5.12 -10.71
CA ARG A 43 -4.56 5.70 -9.48
C ARG A 43 -3.45 6.01 -8.49
N ASN A 44 -3.66 7.03 -7.66
CA ASN A 44 -2.72 7.41 -6.61
C ASN A 44 -3.22 6.89 -5.26
N PHE A 45 -2.31 6.34 -4.47
CA PHE A 45 -2.61 5.77 -3.17
C PHE A 45 -1.69 6.36 -2.11
N VAL A 46 -2.21 6.41 -0.89
CA VAL A 46 -1.50 6.75 0.34
C VAL A 46 -1.64 5.58 1.29
N VAL A 47 -0.55 5.17 1.92
CA VAL A 47 -0.56 4.11 2.92
C VAL A 47 0.11 4.59 4.19
N LYS A 48 -0.58 4.37 5.31
CA LYS A 48 -0.07 4.63 6.66
C LYS A 48 0.67 3.41 7.22
N PRO A 49 1.56 3.58 8.21
CA PRO A 49 2.16 2.48 8.97
C PRO A 49 1.15 1.53 9.62
N THR A 50 -0.07 2.01 9.87
CA THR A 50 -1.23 1.21 10.34
C THR A 50 -1.83 0.31 9.25
N LEU A 51 -1.26 0.30 8.03
CA LEU A 51 -1.76 -0.37 6.84
C LEU A 51 -3.10 0.15 6.30
N GLU A 52 -3.55 1.31 6.77
CA GLU A 52 -4.67 2.01 6.15
C GLU A 52 -4.27 2.50 4.77
N VAL A 53 -5.05 2.12 3.76
CA VAL A 53 -4.86 2.50 2.35
C VAL A 53 -5.95 3.48 1.94
N MET A 54 -5.55 4.59 1.34
CA MET A 54 -6.45 5.63 0.84
C MET A 54 -6.12 5.91 -0.62
N GLU A 55 -7.13 6.02 -1.49
CA GLU A 55 -6.98 6.46 -2.87
C GLU A 55 -7.14 7.99 -2.93
N MET A 56 -6.20 8.66 -3.59
CA MET A 56 -6.28 10.09 -3.88
C MET A 56 -6.96 10.32 -5.22
N LYS A 57 -8.10 11.02 -5.22
CA LYS A 57 -8.76 11.51 -6.44
C LYS A 57 -8.88 13.03 -6.37
N GLY A 58 -8.06 13.73 -7.16
CA GLY A 58 -7.99 15.19 -7.13
C GLY A 58 -7.52 15.69 -5.75
N LYS A 59 -8.34 16.49 -5.08
CA LYS A 59 -8.08 17.01 -3.72
C LYS A 59 -8.75 16.19 -2.60
N SER A 60 -9.37 15.06 -2.93
CA SER A 60 -10.14 14.25 -2.00
C SER A 60 -9.46 12.91 -1.74
N LEU A 61 -9.48 12.49 -0.47
CA LEU A 61 -9.01 11.19 -0.01
C LEU A 61 -10.21 10.24 0.15
N PHE A 62 -10.15 9.10 -0.51
CA PHE A 62 -11.16 8.05 -0.40
C PHE A 62 -10.53 6.86 0.32
N ILE A 63 -11.09 6.48 1.46
CA ILE A 63 -10.64 5.28 2.17
C ILE A 63 -11.06 4.08 1.33
N THR A 64 -10.12 3.44 0.63
CA THR A 64 -10.38 2.24 -0.19
C THR A 64 -10.49 0.96 0.64
N GLY A 65 -10.75 1.11 1.94
CA GLY A 65 -10.72 0.07 2.95
C GLY A 65 -9.31 -0.40 3.25
N ALA A 66 -9.05 -0.77 4.50
CA ALA A 66 -7.86 -1.46 4.99
C ALA A 66 -7.60 -2.84 4.32
N SER A 67 -8.29 -3.12 3.22
CA SER A 67 -8.55 -4.45 2.70
C SER A 67 -7.77 -4.72 1.42
N MET A 68 -7.31 -3.74 0.64
CA MET A 68 -6.66 -4.08 -0.63
C MET A 68 -5.29 -4.77 -0.45
N LEU A 69 -4.43 -4.23 0.45
CA LEU A 69 -3.17 -4.88 0.81
C LEU A 69 -3.41 -6.16 1.61
N MET A 70 -4.33 -6.15 2.58
CA MET A 70 -4.66 -7.33 3.37
C MET A 70 -5.27 -8.46 2.53
N GLN A 71 -6.26 -8.17 1.68
CA GLN A 71 -6.86 -9.12 0.72
C GLN A 71 -5.79 -9.67 -0.20
N THR A 72 -4.89 -8.84 -0.73
CA THR A 72 -3.82 -9.35 -1.61
C THR A 72 -2.86 -10.26 -0.83
N ALA A 73 -2.48 -9.90 0.40
CA ALA A 73 -1.66 -10.75 1.26
C ALA A 73 -2.34 -12.10 1.57
N PHE A 74 -3.65 -12.10 1.82
CA PHE A 74 -4.43 -13.33 2.03
C PHE A 74 -4.57 -14.17 0.75
N MET A 75 -4.83 -13.54 -0.41
CA MET A 75 -4.90 -14.24 -1.70
C MET A 75 -3.55 -14.88 -2.10
N LYS A 76 -2.43 -14.21 -1.79
CA LYS A 76 -1.08 -14.75 -2.05
C LYS A 76 -0.75 -15.95 -1.17
N ARG A 77 -1.23 -15.97 0.09
CA ARG A 77 -1.07 -17.12 0.99
C ARG A 77 -1.80 -18.37 0.50
N ASN A 78 -3.05 -18.24 0.02
CA ASN A 78 -3.81 -19.39 -0.50
C ASN A 78 -3.32 -19.91 -1.86
N SER A 79 -2.52 -19.14 -2.60
CA SER A 79 -1.98 -19.59 -3.89
C SER A 79 -0.73 -20.47 -3.76
N ASN A 80 -0.14 -20.56 -2.56
CA ASN A 80 1.08 -21.32 -2.30
C ASN A 80 0.82 -22.71 -1.68
N GLU A 81 -0.44 -23.16 -1.64
CA GLU A 81 -0.88 -24.49 -1.17
C GLU A 81 -1.28 -25.42 -2.34
N LYS A 82 -0.45 -25.54 -3.37
CA LYS A 82 -0.58 -26.59 -4.39
C LYS A 82 0.73 -27.31 -4.65
#